data_AF-A0A7J9IDE4-F1
#
_entry.id   AF-A0A7J9IDE4-F1
#
_cell.length_a   1.000
_cell.length_b   1.000
_cell.length_c   1.000
_cell.angle_alpha   90.00
_cell.angle_beta   90.00
_cell.angle_gamma   90.00
#
_symmetry.space_group_name_H-M   'P 1'
#
loop_
_entity.id
_entity.type
_entity.pdbx_description
1 polymer ?
#
loop_
_entity_poly.entity_id
_entity_poly.type
_entity_poly.pdbx_seq_one_letter_code
_entity_poly.pdbx_strand_id
1 'polypeptide(L)'
;MEEYAEIPSDVGITFNVQPKMKALEIGEKARDAILSRKFDQVRVNIPNGDMVGHTGDIQATVVACKAADEAVKMIIDAIEQVGGIYVVTADHGNAEDMVKRNKSGQPLYDKSGKLQILTSHTCQPVPIAIGGPGLAAGVRFRSDVPDGGLANVAATVMNLHGYVAPNDYEPTLIEVVNN
;
A
#
# COMPACT_ATOMS: atom_id res chain seq x y z
N MET A 1 -21.50 -10.61 -4.05
CA MET A 1 -22.11 -9.71 -3.05
C MET A 1 -20.97 -8.95 -2.41
N GLU A 2 -21.06 -7.64 -2.27
CA GLU A 2 -20.02 -6.80 -1.65
C GLU A 2 -20.38 -6.50 -0.19
N GLU A 3 -19.38 -6.48 0.68
CA GLU A 3 -19.51 -6.07 2.07
C GLU A 3 -18.47 -4.97 2.35
N TYR A 4 -18.89 -3.93 3.07
CA TYR A 4 -18.04 -2.81 3.46
C TYR A 4 -17.97 -2.71 4.99
N ALA A 5 -16.78 -2.39 5.49
CA ALA A 5 -16.55 -2.12 6.91
C ALA A 5 -15.81 -0.79 7.06
N GLU A 6 -16.37 0.11 7.87
CA GLU A 6 -15.75 1.39 8.22
C GLU A 6 -15.20 1.32 9.65
N ILE A 7 -13.93 1.71 9.81
CA ILE A 7 -13.32 1.95 11.12
C ILE A 7 -13.23 3.47 11.30
N PRO A 8 -14.03 4.07 12.20
CA PRO A 8 -14.07 5.51 12.36
C PRO A 8 -12.70 6.08 12.76
N SER A 9 -12.23 7.09 12.03
CA SER A 9 -11.02 7.82 12.40
C SER A 9 -11.25 8.68 13.65
N ASP A 10 -10.16 9.02 14.34
CA ASP A 10 -10.22 9.96 15.46
C ASP A 10 -10.63 11.36 14.95
N VAL A 11 -11.50 12.04 15.70
CA VAL A 11 -12.05 13.35 15.34
C VAL A 11 -11.51 14.46 16.24
N GLY A 12 -11.40 15.68 15.71
CA GLY A 12 -10.99 16.85 16.48
C GLY A 12 -9.49 16.95 16.80
N ILE A 13 -8.66 16.07 16.22
CA ILE A 13 -7.20 16.10 16.34
C ILE A 13 -6.53 16.07 14.96
N THR A 14 -5.32 16.60 14.87
CA THR A 14 -4.45 16.38 13.70
C THR A 14 -3.78 15.01 13.83
N PHE A 15 -3.58 14.29 12.72
CA PHE A 15 -3.13 12.90 12.77
C PHE A 15 -1.71 12.70 13.34
N ASN A 16 -0.86 13.73 13.39
CA ASN A 16 0.42 13.65 14.10
C ASN A 16 0.28 13.52 15.62
N VAL A 17 -0.88 13.86 16.19
CA VAL A 17 -1.18 13.64 17.62
C VAL A 17 -1.42 12.16 17.91
N GLN A 18 -2.02 11.43 16.97
CA GLN A 18 -2.26 9.98 17.05
C GLN A 18 -1.80 9.30 15.74
N PRO A 19 -0.48 9.22 15.48
CA PRO A 19 0.05 8.80 14.18
C PRO A 19 -0.20 7.32 13.85
N LYS A 20 -0.52 6.51 14.86
CA LYS A 20 -0.95 5.12 14.67
C LYS A 20 -2.34 5.03 14.02
N MET A 21 -3.14 6.10 14.11
CA MET A 21 -4.52 6.16 13.61
C MET A 21 -5.26 4.86 13.98
N LYS A 22 -5.86 4.21 12.99
CA LYS A 22 -6.60 2.95 13.13
C LYS A 22 -5.92 1.79 12.41
N ALA A 23 -4.61 1.87 12.16
CA ALA A 23 -3.88 0.86 11.37
C ALA A 23 -4.11 -0.56 11.89
N LEU A 24 -3.95 -0.76 13.20
CA LEU A 24 -4.09 -2.08 13.83
C LEU A 24 -5.55 -2.55 13.84
N GLU A 25 -6.51 -1.67 14.10
CA GLU A 25 -7.95 -2.01 14.06
C GLU A 25 -8.38 -2.42 12.64
N ILE A 26 -7.88 -1.73 11.61
CA ILE A 26 -8.08 -2.10 10.20
C ILE A 26 -7.42 -3.46 9.91
N GLY A 27 -6.18 -3.66 10.36
CA GLY A 27 -5.47 -4.93 10.24
C GLY A 27 -6.20 -6.10 10.88
N GLU A 28 -6.75 -5.92 12.09
CA GLU A 28 -7.56 -6.91 12.80
C GLU A 28 -8.84 -7.26 12.02
N LYS A 29 -9.55 -6.25 11.53
CA LYS A 29 -10.77 -6.47 10.74
C LYS A 29 -10.49 -7.23 9.45
N ALA A 30 -9.39 -6.89 8.77
CA ALA A 30 -8.95 -7.57 7.56
C ALA A 30 -8.52 -9.02 7.83
N ARG A 31 -7.72 -9.24 8.88
CA ARG A 31 -7.35 -10.58 9.37
C ARG A 31 -8.58 -11.44 9.61
N ASP A 32 -9.56 -10.93 10.34
CA ASP A 32 -10.78 -11.68 10.68
C ASP A 32 -11.60 -12.02 9.42
N ALA A 33 -11.69 -11.08 8.47
CA ALA A 33 -12.33 -11.33 7.18
C ALA A 33 -11.62 -12.45 6.39
N ILE A 34 -10.29 -12.42 6.33
CA ILE A 34 -9.46 -13.44 5.64
C ILE A 34 -9.63 -14.81 6.31
N LEU A 35 -9.49 -14.88 7.64
CA LEU A 35 -9.62 -16.14 8.40
C LEU A 35 -11.04 -16.73 8.32
N SER A 36 -12.06 -15.90 8.08
CA SER A 36 -13.44 -16.37 7.92
C SER A 36 -13.66 -17.22 6.66
N ARG A 37 -12.80 -17.06 5.63
CA ARG A 37 -12.93 -17.68 4.30
C ARG A 37 -14.28 -17.44 3.60
N LYS A 38 -14.99 -16.38 3.99
CA LYS A 38 -16.29 -16.00 3.39
C LYS A 38 -16.16 -15.17 2.12
N PHE A 39 -15.01 -14.57 1.89
CA PHE A 39 -14.76 -13.63 0.80
C PHE A 39 -13.71 -14.18 -0.15
N ASP A 40 -13.96 -14.05 -1.45
CA ASP A 40 -12.97 -14.37 -2.48
C ASP A 40 -11.84 -13.32 -2.50
N GLN A 41 -12.14 -12.07 -2.15
CA GLN A 41 -11.20 -10.95 -2.13
C GLN A 41 -11.44 -10.05 -0.90
N VAL A 42 -10.35 -9.66 -0.23
CA VAL A 42 -10.35 -8.66 0.85
C VAL A 42 -9.45 -7.49 0.41
N ARG A 43 -10.02 -6.28 0.33
CA ARG A 43 -9.32 -5.05 -0.11
C ARG A 43 -9.31 -4.03 1.02
N VAL A 44 -8.13 -3.46 1.29
CA VAL A 44 -7.88 -2.61 2.47
C VAL A 44 -7.03 -1.41 2.07
N ASN A 45 -7.28 -0.25 2.69
CA ASN A 45 -6.40 0.92 2.64
C ASN A 45 -5.84 1.17 4.06
N ILE A 46 -4.54 1.48 4.16
CA ILE A 46 -3.88 1.87 5.41
C ILE A 46 -3.40 3.32 5.25
N PRO A 47 -4.08 4.32 5.85
CA PRO A 47 -3.92 5.73 5.48
C PRO A 47 -2.71 6.42 6.12
N ASN A 48 -2.03 5.75 7.05
CA ASN A 48 -1.06 6.33 7.97
C ASN A 48 0.06 7.13 7.29
N GLY A 49 0.68 6.57 6.25
CA GLY A 49 1.79 7.22 5.56
C GLY A 49 1.39 8.57 4.95
N ASP A 50 0.21 8.63 4.35
CA ASP A 50 -0.29 9.83 3.69
C ASP A 50 -0.82 10.87 4.68
N MET A 51 -1.77 10.46 5.52
CA MET A 51 -2.48 11.38 6.41
C MET A 51 -1.56 12.01 7.46
N VAL A 52 -0.56 11.26 7.94
CA VAL A 52 0.47 11.80 8.84
C VAL A 52 1.56 12.54 8.05
N GLY A 53 1.90 12.09 6.85
CA GLY A 53 2.83 12.79 5.95
C GLY A 53 2.38 14.23 5.64
N HIS A 54 1.09 14.43 5.42
CA HIS A 54 0.48 15.76 5.22
C HIS A 54 0.66 16.73 6.39
N THR A 55 0.94 16.24 7.60
CA THR A 55 1.21 17.10 8.76
C THR A 55 2.60 17.73 8.72
N GLY A 56 3.52 17.13 7.97
CA GLY A 56 4.92 17.53 7.92
C GLY A 56 5.74 17.14 9.16
N ASP A 57 5.16 16.42 10.11
CA ASP A 57 5.85 15.91 11.28
C ASP A 57 6.59 14.61 10.94
N ILE A 58 7.90 14.72 10.73
CA ILE A 58 8.77 13.60 10.34
C ILE A 58 8.72 12.48 11.39
N GLN A 59 8.76 12.81 12.68
CA GLN A 59 8.81 11.79 13.73
C GLN A 59 7.47 11.08 13.87
N ALA A 60 6.36 11.83 13.79
CA ALA A 60 5.04 11.23 13.76
C ALA A 60 4.86 10.34 12.52
N THR A 61 5.34 10.77 11.35
CA THR A 61 5.26 9.99 10.09
C THR A 61 6.03 8.68 10.20
N VAL A 62 7.21 8.67 10.84
CA VAL A 62 7.95 7.43 11.12
C VAL A 62 7.14 6.47 12.00
N VAL A 63 6.44 6.98 13.03
CA VAL A 63 5.55 6.16 13.87
C VAL A 63 4.36 5.63 13.05
N ALA A 64 3.82 6.45 12.16
CA ALA A 64 2.71 6.10 11.29
C ALA A 64 3.09 4.94 10.34
N CYS A 65 4.25 5.02 9.68
CA CYS A 65 4.75 3.96 8.82
C CYS A 65 5.01 2.65 9.58
N LYS A 66 5.51 2.72 10.82
CA LYS A 66 5.69 1.51 11.66
C LYS A 66 4.36 0.84 12.01
N ALA A 67 3.33 1.63 12.34
CA ALA A 67 2.00 1.09 12.60
C ALA A 67 1.37 0.47 11.34
N ALA A 68 1.61 1.07 10.17
CA ALA A 68 1.19 0.49 8.89
C ALA A 68 1.90 -0.84 8.60
N ASP A 69 3.21 -0.93 8.83
CA ASP A 69 3.99 -2.17 8.67
C ASP A 69 3.47 -3.29 9.59
N GLU A 70 3.18 -2.98 10.86
CA GLU A 70 2.58 -3.93 11.80
C GLU A 70 1.21 -4.46 11.31
N ALA A 71 0.36 -3.58 10.78
CA ALA A 71 -0.94 -3.94 10.23
C ALA A 71 -0.82 -4.81 8.96
N VAL A 72 0.09 -4.44 8.05
CA VAL A 72 0.38 -5.22 6.82
C VAL A 72 0.90 -6.61 7.20
N LYS A 73 1.81 -6.71 8.17
CA LYS A 73 2.28 -8.00 8.68
C LYS A 73 1.13 -8.87 9.20
N MET A 74 0.23 -8.29 10.01
CA MET A 74 -0.92 -9.02 10.54
C MET A 74 -1.82 -9.60 9.43
N ILE A 75 -2.04 -8.82 8.36
CA ILE A 75 -2.83 -9.23 7.20
C ILE A 75 -2.11 -10.35 6.45
N ILE A 76 -0.82 -10.19 6.14
CA ILE A 76 -0.03 -11.19 5.42
C ILE A 76 0.03 -12.51 6.22
N ASP A 77 0.27 -12.46 7.53
CA ASP A 77 0.31 -13.66 8.38
C ASP A 77 -1.05 -14.41 8.35
N ALA A 78 -2.18 -13.73 8.15
CA ALA A 78 -3.49 -14.36 7.97
C ALA A 78 -3.65 -15.01 6.59
N ILE A 79 -3.14 -14.36 5.54
CA ILE A 79 -3.13 -14.86 4.16
C ILE A 79 -2.31 -16.15 4.08
N GLU A 80 -1.15 -16.18 4.72
CA GLU A 80 -0.29 -17.36 4.84
C GLU A 80 -1.05 -18.54 5.49
N GLN A 81 -1.82 -18.28 6.56
CA GLN A 81 -2.61 -19.33 7.23
C GLN A 81 -3.73 -19.93 6.39
N VAL A 82 -4.35 -19.14 5.51
CA VAL A 82 -5.42 -19.63 4.63
C VAL A 82 -4.91 -20.16 3.29
N GLY A 83 -3.60 -20.06 3.04
CA GLY A 83 -2.99 -20.45 1.77
C GLY A 83 -3.38 -19.53 0.61
N GLY A 84 -3.57 -18.24 0.88
CA GLY A 84 -4.02 -17.25 -0.08
C GLY A 84 -2.88 -16.58 -0.87
N ILE A 85 -3.24 -15.54 -1.61
CA ILE A 85 -2.32 -14.66 -2.36
C ILE A 85 -2.47 -13.24 -1.80
N TYR A 86 -1.37 -12.52 -1.63
CA TYR A 86 -1.39 -11.09 -1.33
C TYR A 86 -0.90 -10.26 -2.53
N VAL A 87 -1.46 -9.06 -2.66
CA VAL A 87 -0.94 -7.97 -3.50
C VAL A 87 -0.87 -6.72 -2.62
N VAL A 88 0.34 -6.21 -2.40
CA VAL A 88 0.58 -4.98 -1.62
C VAL A 88 1.11 -3.91 -2.55
N THR A 89 0.46 -2.75 -2.58
CA THR A 89 0.88 -1.59 -3.39
C THR A 89 0.46 -0.28 -2.70
N ALA A 90 0.83 0.86 -3.28
CA ALA A 90 0.38 2.18 -2.87
C ALA A 90 -0.24 2.90 -4.07
N ASP A 91 -1.08 3.91 -3.81
CA ASP A 91 -1.70 4.77 -4.82
C ASP A 91 -0.81 5.95 -5.20
N HIS A 92 0.00 6.45 -4.27
CA HIS A 92 1.04 7.46 -4.53
C HIS A 92 2.09 7.50 -3.41
N GLY A 93 3.11 8.35 -3.57
CA GLY A 93 4.09 8.69 -2.54
C GLY A 93 3.67 9.87 -1.66
N ASN A 94 4.20 9.92 -0.45
CA ASN A 94 4.13 11.03 0.51
C ASN A 94 5.25 10.86 1.56
N ALA A 95 5.12 9.84 2.42
CA ALA A 95 5.97 9.63 3.59
C ALA A 95 7.46 9.37 3.29
N GLU A 96 7.80 8.97 2.07
CA GLU A 96 9.18 8.68 1.67
C GLU A 96 10.04 9.95 1.46
N ASP A 97 9.42 11.13 1.29
CA ASP A 97 10.15 12.39 1.23
C ASP A 97 9.44 13.52 1.98
N MET A 98 9.84 13.74 3.23
CA MET A 98 9.22 14.72 4.11
C MET A 98 9.84 16.13 4.02
N VAL A 99 10.74 16.37 3.07
CA VAL A 99 11.46 17.64 2.91
C VAL A 99 11.46 18.09 1.45
N LYS A 100 11.40 19.41 1.22
CA LYS A 100 11.53 19.96 -0.13
C LYS A 100 12.95 19.81 -0.63
N ARG A 101 13.12 19.45 -1.90
CA ARG A 101 14.43 19.28 -2.54
C ARG A 101 14.64 20.20 -3.73
N ASN A 102 15.89 20.57 -3.98
CA ASN A 102 16.27 21.27 -5.21
C ASN A 102 16.35 20.28 -6.40
N LYS A 103 16.63 20.80 -7.59
CA LYS A 103 16.79 19.98 -8.82
C LYS A 103 17.91 18.94 -8.75
N SER A 104 18.86 19.09 -7.82
CA SER A 104 19.95 18.17 -7.57
C SER A 104 19.64 17.17 -6.45
N GLY A 105 18.41 17.15 -5.92
CA GLY A 105 17.97 16.22 -4.87
C GLY A 105 18.39 16.62 -3.44
N GLN A 106 19.00 17.77 -3.24
CA GLN A 106 19.44 18.23 -1.91
C GLN A 106 18.28 18.90 -1.15
N PRO A 107 18.15 18.66 0.17
CA PRO A 107 17.16 19.34 0.99
C PRO A 107 17.31 20.87 0.93
N LEU A 108 16.17 21.56 0.85
CA LEU A 108 16.10 23.01 0.91
C LEU A 108 16.02 23.47 2.35
N TYR A 109 16.73 24.56 2.64
CA TYR A 109 16.70 25.23 3.93
C TYR A 109 16.10 26.63 3.75
N ASP A 110 15.43 27.13 4.77
CA ASP A 110 14.99 28.53 4.81
C ASP A 110 16.15 29.45 5.21
N LYS A 111 15.87 30.77 5.29
CA LYS A 111 16.88 31.78 5.65
C LYS A 111 17.42 31.61 7.08
N SER A 112 16.73 30.87 7.94
CA SER A 112 17.14 30.58 9.32
C SER A 112 17.95 29.29 9.42
N GLY A 113 18.15 28.57 8.31
CA GLY A 113 18.84 27.28 8.30
C GLY A 113 17.95 26.10 8.71
N LYS A 114 16.63 26.26 8.75
CA LYS A 114 15.68 25.17 9.03
C LYS A 114 15.28 24.46 7.74
N LEU A 115 15.14 23.14 7.80
CA LEU A 115 14.61 22.34 6.69
C LEU A 115 13.23 22.84 6.26
N GLN A 116 13.03 22.97 4.95
CA GLN A 116 11.71 23.21 4.38
C GLN A 116 10.96 21.89 4.29
N ILE A 117 9.87 21.77 5.05
CA ILE A 117 9.05 20.56 5.11
C ILE A 117 8.20 20.42 3.84
N LEU A 118 8.08 19.20 3.34
CA LEU A 118 7.13 18.82 2.29
C LEU A 118 5.90 18.21 2.95
N THR A 119 4.72 18.72 2.59
CA THR A 119 3.42 18.24 3.10
C THR A 119 2.51 17.80 1.95
N SER A 120 3.03 17.68 0.74
CA SER A 120 2.30 17.23 -0.45
C SER A 120 2.75 15.83 -0.85
N HIS A 121 2.00 15.20 -1.73
CA HIS A 121 2.45 13.98 -2.39
C HIS A 121 3.75 14.21 -3.16
N THR A 122 4.39 13.10 -3.53
CA THR A 122 5.53 13.08 -4.43
C THR A 122 5.16 12.46 -5.77
N CYS A 123 6.08 12.51 -6.73
CA CYS A 123 5.99 11.76 -7.98
C CYS A 123 6.88 10.50 -7.97
N GLN A 124 7.21 9.96 -6.79
CA GLN A 124 7.99 8.73 -6.69
C GLN A 124 7.16 7.53 -7.14
N PRO A 125 7.81 6.49 -7.73
CA PRO A 125 7.12 5.24 -8.03
C PRO A 125 6.66 4.55 -6.74
N VAL A 126 5.57 3.78 -6.86
CA VAL A 126 5.02 3.00 -5.75
C VAL A 126 5.47 1.54 -5.85
N PRO A 127 5.62 0.83 -4.71
CA PRO A 127 5.96 -0.58 -4.73
C PRO A 127 4.76 -1.42 -5.22
N ILE A 128 5.06 -2.60 -5.77
CA ILE A 128 4.10 -3.70 -5.88
C ILE A 128 4.79 -4.98 -5.41
N ALA A 129 4.17 -5.67 -4.45
CA ALA A 129 4.62 -6.95 -3.94
C ALA A 129 3.51 -7.98 -4.06
N ILE A 130 3.83 -9.14 -4.65
CA ILE A 130 2.89 -10.25 -4.87
C ILE A 130 3.51 -11.50 -4.26
N GLY A 131 2.72 -12.28 -3.52
CA GLY A 131 3.20 -13.48 -2.85
C GLY A 131 2.08 -14.27 -2.15
N GLY A 132 2.48 -15.17 -1.26
CA GLY A 132 1.59 -16.03 -0.48
C GLY A 132 1.56 -17.49 -1.00
N PRO A 133 1.12 -18.46 -0.18
CA PRO A 133 1.20 -19.89 -0.52
C PRO A 133 0.30 -20.31 -1.67
N GLY A 134 -0.75 -19.53 -1.96
CA GLY A 134 -1.66 -19.76 -3.08
C GLY A 134 -1.10 -19.31 -4.43
N LEU A 135 0.06 -18.64 -4.46
CA LEU A 135 0.64 -18.12 -5.70
C LEU A 135 1.16 -19.28 -6.55
N ALA A 136 0.72 -19.34 -7.80
CA ALA A 136 1.14 -20.38 -8.73
C ALA A 136 2.67 -20.37 -8.95
N ALA A 137 3.26 -21.56 -9.05
CA ALA A 137 4.66 -21.70 -9.40
C ALA A 137 4.94 -21.06 -10.77
N GLY A 138 6.10 -20.40 -10.89
CA GLY A 138 6.50 -19.73 -12.14
C GLY A 138 5.87 -18.35 -12.38
N VAL A 139 5.02 -17.85 -11.46
CA VAL A 139 4.58 -16.46 -11.51
C VAL A 139 5.77 -15.53 -11.29
N ARG A 140 5.99 -14.59 -12.22
CA ARG A 140 7.00 -13.53 -12.10
C ARG A 140 6.54 -12.24 -12.76
N PHE A 141 7.20 -11.14 -12.41
CA PHE A 141 7.00 -9.88 -13.12
C PHE A 141 7.50 -9.99 -14.56
N ARG A 142 6.71 -9.42 -15.46
CA ARG A 142 7.00 -9.32 -16.88
C ARG A 142 8.13 -8.33 -17.14
N SER A 143 9.09 -8.72 -17.96
CA SER A 143 10.17 -7.81 -18.40
C SER A 143 9.77 -6.92 -19.58
N ASP A 144 8.67 -7.23 -20.25
CA ASP A 144 8.15 -6.47 -21.40
C ASP A 144 7.16 -5.37 -21.01
N VAL A 145 6.95 -5.14 -19.70
CA VAL A 145 6.15 -4.02 -19.15
C VAL A 145 6.99 -3.22 -18.14
N PRO A 146 8.11 -2.58 -18.55
CA PRO A 146 9.05 -1.93 -17.63
C PRO A 146 8.47 -0.67 -16.96
N ASP A 147 7.48 -0.01 -17.59
CA ASP A 147 6.86 1.24 -17.13
C ASP A 147 5.42 1.02 -16.63
N GLY A 148 5.14 -0.15 -16.05
CA GLY A 148 3.82 -0.47 -15.50
C GLY A 148 3.35 0.54 -14.45
N GLY A 149 2.07 0.90 -14.50
CA GLY A 149 1.43 1.84 -13.59
C GLY A 149 0.25 1.23 -12.82
N LEU A 150 -0.48 2.07 -12.08
CA LEU A 150 -1.61 1.63 -11.25
C LEU A 150 -2.72 0.93 -12.04
N ALA A 151 -2.95 1.35 -13.29
CA ALA A 151 -3.97 0.76 -14.14
C ALA A 151 -3.70 -0.73 -14.44
N ASN A 152 -2.43 -1.16 -14.48
CA ASN A 152 -2.04 -2.56 -14.70
C ASN A 152 -2.38 -3.46 -13.49
N VAL A 153 -2.55 -2.89 -12.29
CA VAL A 153 -2.83 -3.65 -11.06
C VAL A 153 -4.20 -4.36 -11.16
N ALA A 154 -5.19 -3.75 -11.81
CA ALA A 154 -6.51 -4.35 -11.97
C ALA A 154 -6.47 -5.68 -12.75
N ALA A 155 -5.81 -5.68 -13.92
CA ALA A 155 -5.61 -6.90 -14.71
C ALA A 155 -4.77 -7.94 -13.97
N THR A 156 -3.75 -7.48 -13.23
CA THR A 156 -2.88 -8.33 -12.40
C THR A 156 -3.69 -9.10 -11.35
N VAL A 157 -4.56 -8.41 -10.60
CA VAL A 157 -5.43 -9.05 -9.60
C VAL A 157 -6.43 -10.01 -10.22
N MET A 158 -7.03 -9.67 -11.38
CA MET A 158 -7.94 -10.58 -12.08
C MET A 158 -7.25 -11.89 -12.49
N ASN A 159 -6.03 -11.82 -13.01
CA ASN A 159 -5.25 -13.01 -13.38
C ASN A 159 -4.86 -13.85 -12.15
N LEU A 160 -4.54 -13.23 -11.02
CA LEU A 160 -4.27 -13.95 -9.78
C LEU A 160 -5.50 -14.69 -9.23
N HIS A 161 -6.70 -14.20 -9.54
CA HIS A 161 -7.96 -14.92 -9.26
C HIS A 161 -8.28 -16.03 -10.29
N GLY A 162 -7.43 -16.25 -11.30
CA GLY A 162 -7.64 -17.27 -12.33
C GLY A 162 -8.56 -16.84 -13.48
N TYR A 163 -8.86 -15.55 -13.61
CA TYR A 163 -9.67 -15.01 -14.70
C TYR A 163 -8.80 -14.39 -15.80
N VAL A 164 -9.35 -14.36 -17.02
CA VAL A 164 -8.78 -13.56 -18.12
C VAL A 164 -9.25 -12.12 -17.94
N ALA A 165 -8.31 -11.19 -17.81
CA ALA A 165 -8.62 -9.76 -17.71
C ALA A 165 -9.27 -9.26 -19.02
N PRO A 166 -10.19 -8.29 -18.98
CA PRO A 166 -10.78 -7.69 -20.17
C PRO A 166 -9.71 -7.10 -21.12
N ASN A 167 -9.97 -7.19 -22.43
CA ASN A 167 -9.00 -6.77 -23.46
C ASN A 167 -8.78 -5.24 -23.51
N ASP A 168 -9.67 -4.46 -22.89
CA ASP A 168 -9.59 -3.00 -22.79
C ASP A 168 -8.88 -2.52 -21.51
N TYR A 169 -8.37 -3.44 -20.69
CA TYR A 169 -7.55 -3.11 -19.52
C TYR A 169 -6.08 -3.01 -19.92
N GLU A 170 -5.31 -2.22 -19.16
CA GLU A 170 -3.86 -2.26 -19.24
C GLU A 170 -3.35 -3.69 -18.96
N PRO A 171 -2.28 -4.14 -19.64
CA PRO A 171 -1.81 -5.51 -19.51
C PRO A 171 -1.37 -5.81 -18.08
N THR A 172 -1.60 -7.05 -17.65
CA THR A 172 -1.10 -7.57 -16.38
C THR A 172 0.42 -7.39 -16.24
N LEU A 173 0.88 -7.15 -15.00
CA LEU A 173 2.29 -7.02 -14.65
C LEU A 173 3.00 -8.37 -14.53
N ILE A 174 2.26 -9.49 -14.52
CA ILE A 174 2.80 -10.82 -14.29
C ILE A 174 2.63 -11.75 -15.48
N GLU A 175 3.50 -12.75 -15.56
CA GLU A 175 3.37 -13.91 -16.44
C GLU A 175 3.56 -15.19 -15.62
N VAL A 176 3.09 -16.31 -16.17
CA VAL A 176 3.35 -17.66 -15.64
C VAL A 176 4.28 -18.36 -16.60
N VAL A 177 5.48 -18.72 -16.14
CA VAL A 177 6.46 -19.45 -16.94
C VAL A 177 6.48 -20.90 -16.51
N ASN A 178 6.28 -21.81 -17.46
CA ASN A 178 6.49 -23.23 -17.22
C ASN A 178 7.99 -23.46 -17.01
N ASN A 179 8.36 -23.97 -15.83
CA ASN A 179 9.72 -24.43 -15.56
C ASN A 179 10.07 -25.67 -16.37
#